data_AF-A0A3B3HGA4-F1
#
_entry.id   AF-A0A3B3HGA4-F1
#
_cell.length_a   1.000
_cell.length_b   1.000
_cell.length_c   1.000
_cell.angle_alpha   90.00
_cell.angle_beta   90.00
_cell.angle_gamma   90.00
#
_symmetry.space_group_name_H-M   'P 1'
#
loop_
_entity.id
_entity.type
_entity.pdbx_description
1 polymer ?
#
loop_
_entity_poly.entity_id
_entity_poly.type
_entity_poly.pdbx_seq_one_letter_code
_entity_poly.pdbx_strand_id
1 'polypeptide(L)'
;MGVLYPYQEGGPVLFILCRQTAESCLQLLVRSLRLINLCVGRFLWQIPLTYMTSTSCSICELPPSPYVSSLSDVLYLPEEVDWVKFNVNMSGYYMVHYGGGGWNSIISLLHHNHTALSGNDRASLIHNVFQLVRSVRLDTALELSLYLSRETEIMAVWQGFGELVPLYKLMEKRDIFIVDLFRGLIDQQEWNDSGSVSQRVLRSYLLLFACVRNYSPCVTKATQLFNQWRDSDGTMRSEVTAVCKTIPSLGWDFLYEKYRTSLQMSVKSYWTEAKPLLLCRMMEQSLNGEVMKTQDLPDVIVSVARNPHGFKLAWDFLRTHWHTLIQKSKSEKIKIFLIIFYQMPKLCSQTECHVLD
;
A
#
# COMPACT_ATOMS: atom_id res chain seq x y z
N MET A 1 20.91 25.12 -18.13
CA MET A 1 20.75 23.95 -17.24
C MET A 1 19.36 24.03 -16.66
N GLY A 2 18.39 23.32 -17.24
CA GLY A 2 16.98 23.45 -16.88
C GLY A 2 16.54 22.28 -16.01
N VAL A 3 15.94 22.57 -14.87
CA VAL A 3 15.29 21.59 -13.98
C VAL A 3 14.13 20.95 -14.74
N LEU A 4 14.25 19.71 -15.19
CA LEU A 4 13.24 19.06 -16.04
C LEU A 4 12.05 18.49 -15.26
N TYR A 5 12.22 18.23 -13.95
CA TYR A 5 11.21 17.54 -13.15
C TYR A 5 9.87 18.26 -12.97
N PRO A 6 9.81 19.56 -12.64
CA PRO A 6 8.52 20.21 -12.38
C PRO A 6 7.72 20.55 -13.64
N TYR A 7 8.31 20.40 -14.83
CA TYR A 7 7.70 20.80 -16.10
C TYR A 7 7.30 19.62 -17.00
N GLN A 8 7.52 18.38 -16.55
CA GLN A 8 7.16 17.17 -17.28
C GLN A 8 6.26 16.29 -16.40
N GLU A 9 5.11 15.90 -16.94
CA GLU A 9 4.21 14.96 -16.26
C GLU A 9 4.72 13.52 -16.36
N GLY A 10 4.64 12.78 -15.26
CA GLY A 10 5.02 11.37 -15.17
C GLY A 10 6.32 11.16 -14.38
N GLY A 11 6.91 9.98 -14.50
CA GLY A 11 8.18 9.62 -13.87
C GLY A 11 9.00 8.69 -14.77
N PRO A 12 10.34 8.79 -14.75
CA PRO A 12 11.19 7.96 -15.60
C PRO A 12 11.26 6.50 -15.14
N VAL A 13 11.39 5.59 -16.12
CA VAL A 13 11.69 4.17 -15.89
C VAL A 13 13.10 3.87 -16.41
N LEU A 14 13.94 3.38 -15.52
CA LEU A 14 15.30 2.96 -15.81
C LEU A 14 15.29 1.47 -16.21
N PHE A 15 15.55 1.17 -17.48
CA PHE A 15 15.71 -0.22 -17.94
C PHE A 15 17.17 -0.63 -17.83
N ILE A 16 17.40 -1.64 -17.00
CA ILE A 16 18.69 -2.25 -16.76
C ILE A 16 18.76 -3.53 -17.60
N LEU A 17 19.76 -3.63 -18.47
CA LEU A 17 20.07 -4.85 -19.20
C LEU A 17 21.50 -5.25 -18.88
N CYS A 18 21.67 -6.32 -18.11
CA CYS A 18 22.98 -6.92 -17.94
C CYS A 18 23.28 -7.75 -19.19
N ARG A 19 24.37 -7.43 -19.91
CA ARG A 19 24.89 -8.29 -20.98
C ARG A 19 26.28 -8.73 -20.55
N GLN A 20 26.45 -10.03 -20.38
CA GLN A 20 27.78 -10.61 -20.23
C GLN A 20 28.56 -10.41 -21.54
N THR A 21 29.45 -9.43 -21.54
CA THR A 21 30.57 -9.32 -22.48
C THR A 21 31.84 -9.73 -21.76
N ALA A 22 32.90 -10.07 -22.49
CA ALA A 22 34.19 -10.50 -21.95
C ALA A 22 34.82 -9.52 -20.93
N GLU A 23 34.32 -8.30 -20.87
CA GLU A 23 34.54 -7.31 -19.81
C GLU A 23 33.15 -6.91 -19.29
N SER A 24 32.91 -7.14 -18.00
CA SER A 24 31.67 -6.98 -17.24
C SER A 24 30.85 -5.72 -17.61
N CYS A 25 29.73 -5.89 -18.35
CA CYS A 25 28.94 -4.78 -18.86
C CYS A 25 27.48 -4.76 -18.34
N LEU A 26 27.09 -3.61 -17.77
CA LEU A 26 25.72 -3.22 -17.53
C LEU A 26 25.30 -2.18 -18.59
N GLN A 27 24.45 -2.59 -19.52
CA GLN A 27 23.87 -1.67 -20.49
C GLN A 27 22.64 -1.00 -19.86
N LEU A 28 22.69 0.32 -19.70
CA LEU A 28 21.64 1.13 -19.09
C LEU A 28 20.80 1.79 -20.19
N LEU A 29 19.59 1.29 -20.40
CA LEU A 29 18.64 1.89 -21.31
C LEU A 29 17.66 2.75 -20.51
N VAL A 30 17.71 4.08 -20.64
CA VAL A 30 16.76 4.95 -19.94
C VAL A 30 15.56 5.21 -20.84
N ARG A 31 14.39 4.66 -20.48
CA ARG A 31 13.14 4.91 -21.21
C ARG A 31 12.12 5.57 -20.28
N SER A 32 11.85 6.85 -20.51
CA SER A 32 10.69 7.51 -19.92
C SER A 32 9.41 6.88 -20.47
N LEU A 33 8.58 6.29 -19.61
CA LEU A 33 7.28 5.73 -19.97
C LEU A 33 6.20 6.40 -19.11
N ARG A 34 5.06 6.77 -19.72
CA ARG A 34 3.86 7.11 -18.95
C ARG A 34 3.20 5.81 -18.49
N LEU A 35 2.83 5.75 -17.20
CA LEU A 35 2.11 4.63 -16.59
C LEU A 35 0.77 4.29 -17.28
N ILE A 36 0.20 5.22 -18.06
CA ILE A 36 -1.15 5.06 -18.65
C ILE A 36 -1.15 5.03 -20.18
N ASN A 37 -0.08 5.46 -20.87
CA ASN A 37 0.00 5.39 -22.33
C ASN A 37 1.45 5.13 -22.78
N LEU A 38 1.64 4.13 -23.66
CA LEU A 38 2.87 3.86 -24.41
C LEU A 38 3.18 4.95 -25.46
N CYS A 39 2.66 6.17 -25.29
CA CYS A 39 3.07 7.30 -26.11
C CYS A 39 4.52 7.62 -25.75
N VAL A 40 5.43 7.21 -26.64
CA VAL A 40 6.86 7.53 -26.61
C VAL A 40 7.01 9.03 -26.92
N GLY A 41 6.67 9.88 -25.96
CA GLY A 41 7.12 11.27 -25.98
C GLY A 41 8.62 11.31 -25.71
N ARG A 42 9.36 12.18 -26.41
CA ARG A 42 10.79 12.41 -26.15
C ARG A 42 10.95 13.20 -24.84
N PHE A 43 10.76 12.52 -23.72
CA PHE A 43 11.01 13.07 -22.38
C PHE A 43 12.42 12.65 -21.93
N LEU A 44 13.26 13.65 -21.66
CA LEU A 44 14.60 13.45 -21.11
C LEU A 44 14.58 13.90 -19.66
N TRP A 45 15.15 13.09 -18.78
CA TRP A 45 15.26 13.36 -17.35
C TRP A 45 16.72 13.29 -16.93
N GLN A 46 17.12 14.24 -16.09
CA GLN A 46 18.41 14.22 -15.41
C GLN A 46 18.29 13.35 -14.15
N ILE A 47 18.73 12.09 -14.22
CA ILE A 47 18.49 11.10 -13.15
C ILE A 47 19.76 10.89 -12.32
N PRO A 48 19.80 11.29 -11.02
CA PRO A 48 20.90 10.95 -10.14
C PRO A 48 20.82 9.45 -9.79
N LEU A 49 21.71 8.66 -10.38
CA LEU A 49 21.76 7.22 -10.17
C LEU A 49 22.54 6.87 -8.92
N THR A 50 21.98 5.97 -8.12
CA THR A 50 22.66 5.29 -7.01
C THR A 50 22.54 3.80 -7.21
N TYR A 51 23.59 3.05 -6.89
CA TYR A 51 23.55 1.59 -6.96
C TYR A 51 24.41 0.94 -5.89
N MET A 52 24.13 -0.34 -5.66
CA MET A 52 24.93 -1.24 -4.84
C MET A 52 24.98 -2.63 -5.48
N THR A 53 25.98 -3.43 -5.12
CA THR A 53 26.25 -4.73 -5.75
C THR A 53 26.46 -5.82 -4.71
N SER A 54 26.62 -7.07 -5.16
CA SER A 54 26.93 -8.20 -4.28
C SER A 54 28.30 -8.10 -3.59
N THR A 55 29.25 -7.37 -4.18
CA THR A 55 30.63 -7.25 -3.68
C THR A 55 30.88 -5.93 -2.95
N SER A 56 30.18 -4.84 -3.32
CA SER A 56 30.29 -3.53 -2.68
C SER A 56 29.01 -3.14 -1.91
N CYS A 57 29.13 -3.08 -0.59
CA CYS A 57 28.08 -2.58 0.31
C CYS A 57 28.09 -1.05 0.49
N SER A 58 29.14 -0.35 0.05
CA SER A 58 29.14 1.11 0.03
C SER A 58 28.26 1.61 -1.12
N ILE A 59 27.42 2.61 -0.84
CA ILE A 59 26.62 3.28 -1.87
C ILE A 59 27.61 3.84 -2.90
N CYS A 60 27.64 3.26 -4.08
CA CYS A 60 28.43 3.78 -5.18
C CYS A 60 27.64 4.95 -5.79
N GLU A 61 27.95 6.16 -5.34
CA GLU A 61 27.58 7.37 -6.08
C GLU A 61 28.46 7.46 -7.31
N LEU A 62 27.85 7.61 -8.48
CA LEU A 62 28.63 7.90 -9.68
C LEU A 62 29.35 9.25 -9.48
N PRO A 63 30.66 9.38 -9.79
CA PRO A 63 31.40 10.64 -9.70
C PRO A 63 30.69 11.75 -10.50
N PRO A 64 31.00 13.05 -10.27
CA PRO A 64 30.18 14.19 -10.69
C PRO A 64 30.14 14.38 -12.22
N SER A 65 29.35 13.53 -12.87
CA SER A 65 28.66 13.70 -14.14
C SER A 65 27.43 12.75 -14.17
N PRO A 66 26.52 12.76 -13.17
CA PRO A 66 25.50 11.73 -13.03
C PRO A 66 24.19 12.17 -13.69
N TYR A 67 24.27 12.70 -14.91
CA TYR A 67 23.09 12.99 -15.70
C TYR A 67 23.08 11.99 -16.84
N VAL A 68 22.16 11.03 -16.81
CA VAL A 68 21.77 10.37 -18.07
C VAL A 68 21.09 11.44 -18.93
N SER A 69 21.90 12.19 -19.68
CA SER A 69 21.45 13.25 -20.59
C SER A 69 21.16 12.70 -22.00
N SER A 70 21.29 11.40 -22.19
CA SER A 70 20.98 10.66 -23.41
C SER A 70 19.87 9.62 -23.15
N LEU A 71 19.25 9.11 -24.22
CA LEU A 71 18.24 8.03 -24.12
C LEU A 71 18.82 6.67 -23.70
N SER A 72 20.15 6.55 -23.66
CA SER A 72 20.87 5.32 -23.30
C SER A 72 22.29 5.67 -22.87
N ASP A 73 22.78 4.97 -21.86
CA ASP A 73 24.16 5.09 -21.38
C ASP A 73 24.71 3.70 -21.00
N VAL A 74 26.02 3.58 -20.79
CA VAL A 74 26.65 2.30 -20.41
C VAL A 74 27.48 2.48 -19.15
N LEU A 75 27.24 1.63 -18.16
CA LEU A 75 28.01 1.60 -16.92
C LEU A 75 28.85 0.32 -16.88
N TYR A 76 30.15 0.49 -16.71
CA TYR A 76 31.08 -0.62 -16.51
C TYR A 76 31.28 -0.83 -15.01
N LEU A 77 31.00 -2.05 -14.55
CA LEU A 77 31.31 -2.44 -13.18
C LEU A 77 32.78 -2.88 -13.11
N PRO A 78 33.49 -2.57 -12.02
CA PRO A 78 34.90 -2.91 -11.86
C PRO A 78 35.14 -4.42 -11.79
N GLU A 79 34.12 -5.20 -11.42
CA GLU A 79 34.19 -6.65 -11.27
C GLU A 79 32.84 -7.30 -11.62
N GLU A 80 32.86 -8.63 -11.78
CA GLU A 80 31.64 -9.42 -11.94
C GLU A 80 30.89 -9.52 -10.62
N VAL A 81 29.57 -9.34 -10.67
CA VAL A 81 28.68 -9.32 -9.50
C VAL A 81 27.47 -10.22 -9.74
N ASP A 82 26.99 -10.87 -8.67
CA ASP A 82 25.83 -11.76 -8.74
C ASP A 82 24.52 -10.99 -8.99
N TRP A 83 24.47 -9.78 -8.45
CA TRP A 83 23.32 -8.89 -8.55
C TRP A 83 23.74 -7.43 -8.43
N VAL A 84 22.91 -6.55 -8.99
CA VAL A 84 23.00 -5.10 -8.84
C VAL A 84 21.64 -4.55 -8.45
N LYS A 85 21.61 -3.62 -7.50
CA LYS A 85 20.41 -2.90 -7.08
C LYS A 85 20.60 -1.41 -7.32
N PHE A 86 19.80 -0.83 -8.21
CA PHE A 86 19.74 0.62 -8.44
C PHE A 86 18.69 1.29 -7.55
N ASN A 87 18.78 2.62 -7.42
CA ASN A 87 17.92 3.44 -6.59
C ASN A 87 17.97 3.01 -5.11
N VAL A 88 19.15 3.11 -4.52
CA VAL A 88 19.38 2.70 -3.12
C VAL A 88 18.46 3.49 -2.20
N ASN A 89 17.77 2.79 -1.30
CA ASN A 89 16.76 3.32 -0.38
C ASN A 89 15.56 4.03 -1.05
N MET A 90 15.32 3.83 -2.36
CA MET A 90 14.26 4.54 -3.09
C MET A 90 14.41 6.07 -3.00
N SER A 91 15.65 6.57 -2.95
CA SER A 91 15.96 7.99 -2.81
C SER A 91 15.73 8.80 -4.09
N GLY A 92 15.74 8.15 -5.24
CA GLY A 92 15.48 8.74 -6.55
C GLY A 92 14.03 8.58 -7.01
N TYR A 93 13.51 9.59 -7.71
CA TYR A 93 12.18 9.56 -8.32
C TYR A 93 12.21 8.84 -9.68
N TYR A 94 12.48 7.54 -9.67
CA TYR A 94 12.48 6.69 -10.85
C TYR A 94 12.24 5.21 -10.47
N MET A 95 11.63 4.45 -11.37
CA MET A 95 11.50 2.99 -11.23
C MET A 95 12.62 2.28 -11.97
N VAL A 96 12.95 1.06 -11.53
CA VAL A 96 14.00 0.24 -12.13
C VAL A 96 13.42 -1.06 -12.67
N HIS A 97 13.76 -1.40 -13.92
CA HIS A 97 13.38 -2.64 -14.58
C HIS A 97 14.63 -3.49 -14.87
N TYR A 98 14.71 -4.70 -14.33
CA TYR A 98 15.87 -5.61 -14.50
C TYR A 98 15.62 -6.67 -15.59
N GLY A 99 16.01 -6.38 -16.83
CA GLY A 99 15.89 -7.32 -17.95
C GLY A 99 17.01 -8.37 -18.02
N GLY A 100 16.95 -9.27 -19.00
CA GLY A 100 18.04 -10.22 -19.31
C GLY A 100 18.37 -11.23 -18.21
N GLY A 101 17.42 -11.56 -17.33
CA GLY A 101 17.63 -12.44 -16.16
C GLY A 101 17.90 -11.68 -14.85
N GLY A 102 18.04 -10.35 -14.87
CA GLY A 102 18.32 -9.55 -13.67
C GLY A 102 17.25 -9.70 -12.58
N TRP A 103 15.96 -9.77 -12.94
CA TRP A 103 14.91 -10.07 -11.96
C TRP A 103 15.10 -11.43 -11.29
N ASN A 104 15.60 -12.46 -11.98
CA ASN A 104 15.85 -13.77 -11.39
C ASN A 104 16.99 -13.70 -10.36
N SER A 105 18.05 -12.93 -10.64
CA SER A 105 19.12 -12.68 -9.66
C SER A 105 18.59 -11.99 -8.41
N ILE A 106 17.74 -10.97 -8.57
CA ILE A 106 17.10 -10.27 -7.44
C ILE A 106 16.18 -11.20 -6.65
N ILE A 107 15.36 -12.01 -7.32
CA ILE A 107 14.48 -12.99 -6.69
C ILE A 107 15.32 -13.99 -5.88
N SER A 108 16.39 -14.52 -6.48
CA SER A 108 17.31 -15.44 -5.79
C SER A 108 17.91 -14.78 -4.56
N LEU A 109 18.38 -13.52 -4.65
CA LEU A 109 18.89 -12.77 -3.49
C LEU A 109 17.85 -12.66 -2.38
N LEU A 110 16.63 -12.23 -2.70
CA LEU A 110 15.55 -12.08 -1.71
C LEU A 110 15.19 -13.43 -1.07
N HIS A 111 15.26 -14.52 -1.84
CA HIS A 111 15.00 -15.86 -1.32
C HIS A 111 16.15 -16.47 -0.51
N HIS A 112 17.39 -16.01 -0.65
CA HIS A 112 18.51 -16.58 0.11
C HIS A 112 18.95 -15.68 1.26
N ASN A 113 18.99 -14.36 1.02
CA ASN A 113 19.47 -13.37 1.97
C ASN A 113 18.83 -11.99 1.71
N HIS A 114 17.52 -11.85 1.98
CA HIS A 114 16.82 -10.57 1.83
C HIS A 114 17.42 -9.44 2.69
N THR A 115 18.06 -9.78 3.81
CA THR A 115 18.71 -8.80 4.70
C THR A 115 19.97 -8.14 4.12
N ALA A 116 20.49 -8.64 2.99
CA ALA A 116 21.55 -7.96 2.24
C ALA A 116 21.08 -6.61 1.66
N LEU A 117 19.77 -6.42 1.51
CA LEU A 117 19.15 -5.15 1.10
C LEU A 117 18.45 -4.51 2.29
N SER A 118 18.30 -3.18 2.29
CA SER A 118 17.51 -2.48 3.32
C SER A 118 16.01 -2.79 3.17
N GLY A 119 15.22 -2.55 4.22
CA GLY A 119 13.75 -2.64 4.13
C GLY A 119 13.15 -1.74 3.05
N ASN A 120 13.74 -0.57 2.82
CA ASN A 120 13.32 0.37 1.76
C ASN A 120 13.69 -0.13 0.36
N ASP A 121 14.87 -0.73 0.20
CA ASP A 121 15.27 -1.34 -1.07
C ASP A 121 14.35 -2.49 -1.45
N ARG A 122 14.00 -3.33 -0.47
CA ARG A 122 13.06 -4.43 -0.68
C ARG A 122 11.66 -3.93 -1.02
N ALA A 123 11.16 -2.92 -0.30
CA ALA A 123 9.91 -2.24 -0.66
C ALA A 123 9.97 -1.69 -2.10
N SER A 124 11.06 -1.05 -2.50
CA SER A 124 11.22 -0.51 -3.86
C SER A 124 11.16 -1.60 -4.94
N LEU A 125 11.75 -2.77 -4.68
CA LEU A 125 11.74 -3.90 -5.61
C LEU A 125 10.34 -4.48 -5.78
N ILE A 126 9.61 -4.66 -4.67
CA ILE A 126 8.20 -5.09 -4.71
C ILE A 126 7.38 -4.09 -5.51
N HIS A 127 7.48 -2.80 -5.18
CA HIS A 127 6.75 -1.77 -5.91
C HIS A 127 7.06 -1.82 -7.41
N ASN A 128 8.35 -1.81 -7.79
CA ASN A 128 8.77 -1.78 -9.18
C ASN A 128 8.28 -3.01 -9.95
N VAL A 129 8.42 -4.22 -9.41
CA VAL A 129 8.02 -5.44 -10.15
C VAL A 129 6.51 -5.47 -10.42
N PHE A 130 5.68 -5.01 -9.48
CA PHE A 130 4.22 -4.95 -9.64
C PHE A 130 3.74 -3.79 -10.53
N GLN A 131 4.40 -2.62 -10.46
CA GLN A 131 4.07 -1.51 -11.38
C GLN A 131 4.51 -1.79 -12.81
N LEU A 132 5.53 -2.65 -12.99
CA LEU A 132 6.07 -2.99 -14.30
C LEU A 132 5.45 -4.25 -14.91
N VAL A 133 4.34 -4.79 -14.41
CA VAL A 133 3.70 -6.02 -14.95
C VAL A 133 3.28 -5.96 -16.42
N ARG A 134 3.31 -4.77 -17.05
CA ARG A 134 3.15 -4.63 -18.52
C ARG A 134 4.42 -4.99 -19.29
N SER A 135 5.57 -4.95 -18.64
CA SER A 135 6.91 -5.22 -19.17
C SER A 135 7.58 -6.43 -18.50
N VAL A 136 7.13 -6.78 -17.29
CA VAL A 136 7.55 -7.91 -16.47
C VAL A 136 6.38 -8.89 -16.41
N ARG A 137 6.65 -10.19 -16.51
CA ARG A 137 5.58 -11.18 -16.40
C ARG A 137 5.02 -11.22 -14.97
N LEU A 138 3.70 -11.39 -14.83
CA LEU A 138 3.05 -11.43 -13.51
C LEU A 138 3.59 -12.56 -12.62
N ASP A 139 3.98 -13.69 -13.20
CA ASP A 139 4.58 -14.80 -12.45
C ASP A 139 5.92 -14.40 -11.82
N THR A 140 6.76 -13.59 -12.48
CA THR A 140 7.98 -13.02 -11.88
C THR A 140 7.65 -12.15 -10.67
N ALA A 141 6.62 -11.31 -10.74
CA ALA A 141 6.18 -10.48 -9.61
C ALA A 141 5.66 -11.32 -8.43
N LEU A 142 4.86 -12.35 -8.73
CA LEU A 142 4.34 -13.27 -7.74
C LEU A 142 5.46 -14.13 -7.11
N GLU A 143 6.40 -14.63 -7.90
CA GLU A 143 7.57 -15.39 -7.44
C GLU A 143 8.46 -14.56 -6.52
N LEU A 144 8.70 -13.28 -6.88
CA LEU A 144 9.36 -12.33 -6.00
C LEU A 144 8.60 -12.24 -4.68
N SER A 145 7.29 -12.01 -4.70
CA SER A 145 6.49 -11.82 -3.47
C SER A 145 6.56 -12.98 -2.47
N LEU A 146 6.91 -14.20 -2.89
CA LEU A 146 7.01 -15.36 -2.01
C LEU A 146 8.07 -15.21 -0.91
N TYR A 147 9.10 -14.39 -1.12
CA TYR A 147 10.12 -14.13 -0.09
C TYR A 147 9.51 -13.46 1.16
N LEU A 148 8.37 -12.75 1.01
CA LEU A 148 7.69 -12.02 2.10
C LEU A 148 7.31 -12.92 3.29
N SER A 149 7.26 -14.24 3.09
CA SER A 149 7.13 -15.22 4.16
C SER A 149 8.20 -15.15 5.25
N ARG A 150 9.35 -14.53 4.96
CA ARG A 150 10.47 -14.33 5.89
C ARG A 150 10.73 -12.86 6.21
N GLU A 151 9.91 -11.95 5.69
CA GLU A 151 10.08 -10.52 5.89
C GLU A 151 9.59 -10.08 7.27
N THR A 152 10.32 -9.14 7.88
CA THR A 152 9.99 -8.58 9.21
C THR A 152 9.94 -7.06 9.22
N GLU A 153 10.55 -6.39 8.22
CA GLU A 153 10.66 -4.93 8.19
C GLU A 153 9.37 -4.28 7.66
N ILE A 154 8.86 -3.29 8.42
CA ILE A 154 7.55 -2.66 8.15
C ILE A 154 7.39 -2.16 6.72
N MET A 155 8.41 -1.55 6.11
CA MET A 155 8.29 -0.93 4.78
C MET A 155 8.06 -1.97 3.69
N ALA A 156 8.81 -3.07 3.72
CA ALA A 156 8.67 -4.16 2.75
C ALA A 156 7.36 -4.93 2.95
N VAL A 157 6.97 -5.19 4.21
CA VAL A 157 5.67 -5.79 4.54
C VAL A 157 4.53 -4.91 4.01
N TRP A 158 4.57 -3.61 4.32
CA TRP A 158 3.55 -2.65 3.89
C TRP A 158 3.42 -2.62 2.37
N GLN A 159 4.54 -2.56 1.65
CA GLN A 159 4.50 -2.59 0.19
C GLN A 159 3.93 -3.92 -0.33
N GLY A 160 4.33 -5.04 0.25
CA GLY A 160 3.80 -6.37 -0.08
C GLY A 160 2.28 -6.43 0.03
N PHE A 161 1.71 -5.94 1.13
CA PHE A 161 0.26 -5.82 1.27
C PHE A 161 -0.36 -4.84 0.26
N GLY A 162 0.31 -3.71 0.02
CA GLY A 162 -0.13 -2.68 -0.92
C GLY A 162 -0.30 -3.18 -2.35
N GLU A 163 0.53 -4.13 -2.78
CA GLU A 163 0.46 -4.72 -4.12
C GLU A 163 -0.42 -6.00 -4.16
N LEU A 164 -0.30 -6.88 -3.16
CA LEU A 164 -1.00 -8.17 -3.16
C LEU A 164 -2.50 -8.03 -2.83
N VAL A 165 -2.89 -7.21 -1.85
CA VAL A 165 -4.30 -7.13 -1.43
C VAL A 165 -5.21 -6.62 -2.56
N PRO A 166 -4.86 -5.56 -3.32
CA PRO A 166 -5.65 -5.16 -4.47
C PRO A 166 -5.70 -6.23 -5.57
N LEU A 167 -4.58 -6.90 -5.84
CA LEU A 167 -4.51 -7.95 -6.86
C LEU A 167 -5.44 -9.12 -6.55
N TYR A 168 -5.39 -9.67 -5.32
CA TYR A 168 -6.22 -10.80 -4.94
C TYR A 168 -7.71 -10.44 -4.82
N LYS A 169 -8.05 -9.20 -4.46
CA LYS A 169 -9.43 -8.70 -4.54
C LYS A 169 -10.02 -8.77 -5.94
N LEU A 170 -9.21 -8.55 -6.98
CA LEU A 170 -9.66 -8.63 -8.38
C LEU A 170 -9.80 -10.08 -8.88
N MET A 171 -9.08 -11.03 -8.26
CA MET A 171 -9.03 -12.41 -8.73
C MET A 171 -10.15 -13.31 -8.20
N GLU A 172 -11.09 -12.78 -7.39
CA GLU A 172 -12.19 -13.52 -6.71
C GLU A 172 -11.76 -14.75 -5.88
N LYS A 173 -10.45 -15.03 -5.80
CA LYS A 173 -9.85 -16.13 -5.04
C LYS A 173 -9.40 -15.63 -3.66
N ARG A 174 -9.65 -16.49 -2.67
CA ARG A 174 -9.60 -16.19 -1.24
C ARG A 174 -8.27 -15.54 -0.83
N ASP A 175 -8.36 -14.41 -0.14
CA ASP A 175 -7.30 -13.70 0.59
C ASP A 175 -6.54 -14.56 1.64
N ILE A 176 -6.89 -15.85 1.77
CA ILE A 176 -6.21 -16.86 2.59
C ILE A 176 -4.74 -16.96 2.21
N PHE A 177 -4.39 -16.88 0.92
CA PHE A 177 -2.99 -16.95 0.51
C PHE A 177 -2.13 -15.85 1.16
N ILE A 178 -2.66 -14.63 1.27
CA ILE A 178 -1.93 -13.51 1.87
C ILE A 178 -1.78 -13.71 3.39
N VAL A 179 -2.83 -14.23 4.05
CA VAL A 179 -2.73 -14.62 5.47
C VAL A 179 -1.66 -15.69 5.66
N ASP A 180 -1.61 -16.70 4.78
CA ASP A 180 -0.64 -17.79 4.84
C ASP A 180 0.79 -17.28 4.58
N LEU A 181 0.96 -16.37 3.63
CA LEU A 181 2.23 -15.73 3.32
C LEU A 181 2.80 -15.01 4.54
N PHE A 182 1.98 -14.24 5.27
CA PHE A 182 2.43 -13.49 6.45
C PHE A 182 2.21 -14.23 7.78
N ARG A 183 1.79 -15.50 7.76
CA ARG A 183 1.37 -16.23 8.97
C ARG A 183 2.43 -16.23 10.05
N GLY A 184 3.68 -16.56 9.68
CA GLY A 184 4.80 -16.58 10.62
C GLY A 184 5.02 -15.25 11.32
N LEU A 185 4.89 -14.13 10.60
CA LEU A 185 5.03 -12.79 11.16
C LEU A 185 3.81 -12.40 12.01
N ILE A 186 2.59 -12.77 11.59
CA ILE A 186 1.35 -12.51 12.32
C ILE A 186 1.37 -13.22 13.69
N ASP A 187 1.77 -14.50 13.72
CA ASP A 187 1.78 -15.31 14.94
C ASP A 187 2.81 -14.84 15.96
N GLN A 188 3.87 -14.16 15.52
CA GLN A 188 4.88 -13.56 16.39
C GLN A 188 4.43 -12.24 17.05
N GLN A 189 3.30 -11.66 16.64
CA GLN A 189 2.87 -10.36 17.17
C GLN A 189 2.36 -10.47 18.61
N GLU A 190 2.94 -9.66 19.48
CA GLU A 190 2.45 -9.47 20.85
C GLU A 190 1.12 -8.69 20.88
N TRP A 191 0.28 -8.96 21.88
CA TRP A 191 -0.99 -8.26 22.08
C TRP A 191 -0.86 -7.16 23.16
N ASN A 192 0.11 -6.27 22.97
CA ASN A 192 0.43 -5.15 23.87
C ASN A 192 0.96 -3.93 23.08
N ASP A 193 1.31 -2.86 23.79
CA ASP A 193 1.80 -1.60 23.22
C ASP A 193 3.35 -1.51 23.27
N SER A 194 4.04 -2.64 23.38
CA SER A 194 5.51 -2.69 23.49
C SER A 194 6.21 -2.33 22.17
N GLY A 195 7.47 -1.93 22.25
CA GLY A 195 8.35 -1.75 21.09
C GLY A 195 8.37 -0.34 20.48
N SER A 196 9.05 -0.20 19.35
CA SER A 196 9.17 1.04 18.59
C SER A 196 7.85 1.43 17.91
N VAL A 197 7.75 2.69 17.46
CA VAL A 197 6.58 3.18 16.70
C VAL A 197 6.33 2.29 15.47
N SER A 198 7.38 1.95 14.72
CA SER A 198 7.30 1.06 13.56
C SER A 198 6.76 -0.31 13.91
N GLN A 199 7.20 -0.91 15.03
CA GLN A 199 6.70 -2.21 15.48
C GLN A 199 5.22 -2.15 15.84
N ARG A 200 4.78 -1.11 16.55
CA ARG A 200 3.37 -0.93 16.93
C ARG A 200 2.45 -0.72 15.73
N VAL A 201 2.90 0.06 14.74
CA VAL A 201 2.16 0.27 13.49
C VAL A 201 2.05 -1.03 12.70
N LEU A 202 3.16 -1.76 12.53
CA LEU A 202 3.18 -3.06 11.85
C LEU A 202 2.26 -4.07 12.53
N ARG A 203 2.36 -4.20 13.86
CA ARG A 203 1.49 -5.06 14.68
C ARG A 203 0.02 -4.75 14.47
N SER A 204 -0.35 -3.48 14.60
CA SER A 204 -1.74 -3.03 14.44
C SER A 204 -2.28 -3.41 13.05
N TYR A 205 -1.45 -3.23 12.02
CA TYR A 205 -1.82 -3.53 10.64
C TYR A 205 -1.97 -5.05 10.40
N LEU A 206 -1.00 -5.86 10.83
CA LEU A 206 -1.01 -7.32 10.68
C LEU A 206 -2.18 -7.97 11.40
N LEU A 207 -2.39 -7.62 12.67
CA LEU A 207 -3.48 -8.18 13.48
C LEU A 207 -4.84 -7.77 12.91
N LEU A 208 -5.00 -6.49 12.51
CA LEU A 208 -6.22 -6.03 11.85
C LEU A 208 -6.49 -6.84 10.57
N PHE A 209 -5.49 -6.97 9.70
CA PHE A 209 -5.62 -7.73 8.46
C PHE A 209 -6.04 -9.19 8.74
N ALA A 210 -5.32 -9.88 9.63
CA ALA A 210 -5.58 -11.27 9.97
C ALA A 210 -7.00 -11.47 10.52
N CYS A 211 -7.46 -10.59 11.42
CA CYS A 211 -8.78 -10.67 12.00
C CYS A 211 -9.89 -10.38 10.97
N VAL A 212 -9.74 -9.38 10.09
CA VAL A 212 -10.71 -9.13 8.99
C VAL A 212 -10.77 -10.32 8.02
N ARG A 213 -9.67 -11.08 7.87
CA ARG A 213 -9.62 -12.29 7.06
C ARG A 213 -10.03 -13.57 7.79
N ASN A 214 -10.65 -13.45 8.96
CA ASN A 214 -11.13 -14.58 9.77
C ASN A 214 -10.03 -15.58 10.14
N TYR A 215 -8.79 -15.12 10.33
CA TYR A 215 -7.72 -15.98 10.84
C TYR A 215 -8.02 -16.37 12.29
N SER A 216 -8.32 -17.66 12.52
CA SER A 216 -8.92 -18.14 13.77
C SER A 216 -8.15 -17.71 15.03
N PRO A 217 -6.81 -17.86 15.13
CA PRO A 217 -6.07 -17.43 16.32
C PRO A 217 -6.24 -15.93 16.63
N CYS A 218 -6.22 -15.08 15.59
CA CYS A 218 -6.45 -13.65 15.74
C CYS A 218 -7.86 -13.36 16.24
N VAL A 219 -8.87 -13.92 15.57
CA VAL A 219 -10.27 -13.68 15.90
C VAL A 219 -10.60 -14.14 17.31
N THR A 220 -10.15 -15.33 17.72
CA THR A 220 -10.37 -15.84 19.08
C THR A 220 -9.76 -14.91 20.12
N LYS A 221 -8.51 -14.47 19.93
CA LYS A 221 -7.83 -13.59 20.88
C LYS A 221 -8.45 -12.19 20.93
N ALA A 222 -8.81 -11.63 19.79
CA ALA A 222 -9.52 -10.36 19.70
C ALA A 222 -10.91 -10.43 20.36
N THR A 223 -11.67 -11.50 20.15
CA THR A 223 -12.96 -11.70 20.84
C THR A 223 -12.79 -11.78 22.36
N GLN A 224 -11.78 -12.48 22.85
CA GLN A 224 -11.51 -12.56 24.29
C GLN A 224 -11.21 -11.17 24.89
N LEU A 225 -10.33 -10.40 24.23
CA LEU A 225 -9.93 -9.07 24.70
C LEU A 225 -11.07 -8.06 24.58
N PHE A 226 -11.90 -8.16 23.55
CA PHE A 226 -13.12 -7.37 23.44
C PHE A 226 -14.09 -7.61 24.60
N ASN A 227 -14.33 -8.88 24.96
CA ASN A 227 -15.22 -9.21 26.05
C ASN A 227 -14.68 -8.69 27.39
N GLN A 228 -13.38 -8.83 27.66
CA GLN A 228 -12.75 -8.25 28.86
C GLN A 228 -12.89 -6.72 28.91
N TRP A 229 -12.67 -6.05 27.78
CA TRP A 229 -12.85 -4.60 27.67
C TRP A 229 -14.31 -4.19 27.94
N ARG A 230 -15.27 -4.90 27.34
CA ARG A 230 -16.70 -4.67 27.58
C ARG A 230 -17.08 -4.86 29.04
N ASP A 231 -16.62 -5.94 29.66
CA ASP A 231 -16.93 -6.28 31.04
C ASP A 231 -16.28 -5.27 32.04
N SER A 232 -15.23 -4.57 31.62
CA SER A 232 -14.58 -3.47 32.36
C SER A 232 -15.23 -2.08 32.15
N ASP A 233 -16.38 -2.03 31.46
CA ASP A 233 -17.04 -0.81 31.01
C ASP A 233 -16.10 0.14 30.21
N GLY A 234 -15.18 -0.46 29.45
CA GLY A 234 -14.29 0.27 28.55
C GLY A 234 -13.11 0.99 29.21
N THR A 235 -12.81 0.70 30.48
CA THR A 235 -11.71 1.31 31.23
C THR A 235 -10.34 0.70 30.91
N MET A 236 -10.31 -0.50 30.32
CA MET A 236 -9.07 -1.17 29.91
C MET A 236 -8.43 -0.44 28.71
N ARG A 237 -7.21 0.06 28.90
CA ARG A 237 -6.41 0.74 27.87
C ARG A 237 -5.62 -0.30 27.08
N SER A 238 -5.96 -0.54 25.82
CA SER A 238 -5.14 -1.39 24.94
C SER A 238 -5.25 -0.96 23.47
N GLU A 239 -4.15 -0.85 22.73
CA GLU A 239 -4.19 -0.63 21.28
C GLU A 239 -4.82 -1.80 20.52
N VAL A 240 -4.91 -2.96 21.19
CA VAL A 240 -5.74 -4.13 20.83
C VAL A 240 -7.20 -3.78 20.56
N THR A 241 -7.68 -2.65 21.08
CA THR A 241 -9.03 -2.15 20.87
C THR A 241 -9.34 -1.97 19.36
N ALA A 242 -8.38 -1.59 18.52
CA ALA A 242 -8.63 -1.39 17.08
C ALA A 242 -8.94 -2.71 16.35
N VAL A 243 -8.29 -3.81 16.75
CA VAL A 243 -8.47 -5.15 16.18
C VAL A 243 -9.75 -5.80 16.72
N CYS A 244 -10.06 -5.58 18.00
CA CYS A 244 -11.28 -6.08 18.64
C CYS A 244 -12.56 -5.48 18.03
N LYS A 245 -12.46 -4.24 17.51
CA LYS A 245 -13.57 -3.46 16.94
C LYS A 245 -14.00 -3.88 15.55
N THR A 246 -13.21 -4.70 14.85
CA THR A 246 -13.53 -5.14 13.48
C THR A 246 -14.26 -6.48 13.42
N ILE A 247 -14.71 -7.01 14.55
CA ILE A 247 -15.51 -8.23 14.59
C ILE A 247 -17.00 -7.86 14.48
N PRO A 248 -17.62 -7.98 13.29
CA PRO A 248 -18.97 -7.47 13.03
C PRO A 248 -20.10 -8.11 13.86
N SER A 249 -19.81 -9.17 14.62
CA SER A 249 -20.80 -9.92 15.40
C SER A 249 -20.86 -9.56 16.88
N LEU A 250 -19.93 -8.74 17.42
CA LEU A 250 -19.81 -8.53 18.85
C LEU A 250 -20.01 -7.05 19.23
N GLY A 251 -21.18 -6.72 19.78
CA GLY A 251 -21.35 -5.54 20.63
C GLY A 251 -21.29 -4.17 19.94
N TRP A 252 -21.84 -4.04 18.72
CA TRP A 252 -21.96 -2.73 18.05
C TRP A 252 -22.67 -1.67 18.88
N ASP A 253 -23.72 -2.04 19.62
CA ASP A 253 -24.44 -1.10 20.48
C ASP A 253 -23.53 -0.56 21.59
N PHE A 254 -22.67 -1.41 22.17
CA PHE A 254 -21.69 -1.00 23.16
C PHE A 254 -20.62 -0.07 22.56
N LEU A 255 -20.12 -0.39 21.36
CA LEU A 255 -19.17 0.47 20.64
C LEU A 255 -19.77 1.82 20.31
N TYR A 256 -21.03 1.85 19.88
CA TYR A 256 -21.77 3.06 19.56
C TYR A 256 -22.00 3.93 20.80
N GLU A 257 -22.40 3.34 21.93
CA GLU A 257 -22.54 4.07 23.19
C GLU A 257 -21.20 4.65 23.66
N LYS A 258 -20.11 3.87 23.63
CA LYS A 258 -18.78 4.39 23.97
C LYS A 258 -18.30 5.47 23.01
N TYR A 259 -18.67 5.40 21.73
CA TYR A 259 -18.39 6.49 20.79
C TYR A 259 -19.12 7.78 21.19
N ARG A 260 -20.40 7.68 21.54
CA ARG A 260 -21.24 8.82 21.91
C ARG A 260 -20.75 9.50 23.18
N THR A 261 -20.31 8.73 24.17
CA THR A 261 -19.88 9.26 25.47
C THR A 261 -18.40 9.62 25.54
N SER A 262 -17.57 9.14 24.61
CA SER A 262 -16.12 9.36 24.65
C SER A 262 -15.69 10.70 24.03
N LEU A 263 -14.77 11.36 24.74
CA LEU A 263 -14.08 12.56 24.27
C LEU A 263 -12.81 12.24 23.45
N GLN A 264 -12.36 10.97 23.40
CA GLN A 264 -11.15 10.58 22.70
C GLN A 264 -11.39 10.41 21.20
N MET A 265 -10.62 11.15 20.37
CA MET A 265 -10.69 11.06 18.90
C MET A 265 -10.34 9.67 18.36
N SER A 266 -9.48 8.92 19.05
CA SER A 266 -9.14 7.54 18.67
C SER A 266 -10.35 6.62 18.69
N VAL A 267 -11.38 6.87 19.51
CA VAL A 267 -12.61 6.05 19.48
C VAL A 267 -13.45 6.36 18.23
N LYS A 268 -13.19 7.48 17.55
CA LYS A 268 -14.04 8.02 16.48
C LYS A 268 -13.70 7.58 15.05
N SER A 269 -12.57 6.90 14.85
CA SER A 269 -11.99 6.65 13.53
C SER A 269 -12.29 5.27 12.90
N TYR A 270 -13.24 4.47 13.40
CA TYR A 270 -13.31 3.04 13.06
C TYR A 270 -14.70 2.52 12.64
N TRP A 271 -14.96 2.39 11.33
CA TRP A 271 -16.28 2.02 10.79
C TRP A 271 -16.26 1.03 9.62
N THR A 272 -15.12 0.43 9.31
CA THR A 272 -14.88 -0.26 8.04
C THR A 272 -15.66 -1.56 7.85
N GLU A 273 -16.16 -2.20 8.93
CA GLU A 273 -16.83 -3.52 8.89
C GLU A 273 -18.25 -3.52 9.51
N ALA A 274 -18.88 -2.36 9.70
CA ALA A 274 -20.23 -2.28 10.27
C ALA A 274 -21.32 -2.82 9.33
N LYS A 275 -22.43 -3.31 9.91
CA LYS A 275 -23.59 -3.79 9.15
C LYS A 275 -24.20 -2.66 8.31
N PRO A 276 -24.73 -2.95 7.10
CA PRO A 276 -25.30 -1.93 6.20
C PRO A 276 -26.31 -0.96 6.83
N LEU A 277 -27.24 -1.47 7.65
CA LEU A 277 -28.24 -0.65 8.37
C LEU A 277 -27.61 0.33 9.36
N LEU A 278 -26.52 -0.06 10.02
CA LEU A 278 -25.78 0.78 10.94
C LEU A 278 -25.02 1.86 10.16
N LEU A 279 -24.39 1.48 9.04
CA LEU A 279 -23.69 2.41 8.14
C LEU A 279 -24.63 3.52 7.62
N CYS A 280 -25.87 3.19 7.22
CA CYS A 280 -26.88 4.18 6.82
C CYS A 280 -27.23 5.16 7.95
N ARG A 281 -27.60 4.63 9.12
CA ARG A 281 -27.98 5.45 10.29
C ARG A 281 -26.85 6.40 10.69
N MET A 282 -25.60 5.94 10.59
CA MET A 282 -24.42 6.75 10.91
C MET A 282 -24.18 7.88 9.93
N MET A 283 -24.34 7.65 8.62
CA MET A 283 -24.21 8.71 7.61
C MET A 283 -25.27 9.79 7.81
N GLU A 284 -26.51 9.41 8.10
CA GLU A 284 -27.61 10.34 8.41
C GLU A 284 -27.34 11.17 9.68
N GLN A 285 -26.93 10.52 10.77
CA GLN A 285 -26.61 11.21 12.02
C GLN A 285 -25.39 12.14 11.90
N SER A 286 -24.39 11.75 11.10
CA SER A 286 -23.20 12.57 10.81
C SER A 286 -23.56 13.81 10.00
N LEU A 287 -24.54 13.70 9.11
CA LEU A 287 -25.03 14.83 8.32
C LEU A 287 -25.78 15.85 9.20
N ASN A 288 -26.52 15.35 10.20
CA ASN A 288 -27.28 16.17 11.15
C ASN A 288 -26.38 16.85 12.20
N GLY A 289 -25.23 16.25 12.52
CA GLY A 289 -24.22 16.86 13.40
C GLY A 289 -24.46 16.67 14.90
N GLU A 290 -25.41 15.81 15.29
CA GLU A 290 -25.84 15.64 16.69
C GLU A 290 -24.97 14.64 17.46
N VAL A 291 -24.65 13.49 16.86
CA VAL A 291 -23.86 12.42 17.50
C VAL A 291 -22.42 12.37 16.97
N MET A 292 -22.23 12.65 15.68
CA MET A 292 -20.91 12.79 15.05
C MET A 292 -20.74 14.22 14.55
N LYS A 293 -19.53 14.78 14.68
CA LYS A 293 -19.28 16.12 14.17
C LYS A 293 -19.36 16.09 12.64
N THR A 294 -19.92 17.12 12.04
CA THR A 294 -20.03 17.24 10.57
C THR A 294 -18.68 17.18 9.84
N GLN A 295 -17.58 17.52 10.52
CA GLN A 295 -16.20 17.37 10.01
C GLN A 295 -15.74 15.91 9.85
N ASP A 296 -16.36 14.97 10.58
CA ASP A 296 -16.02 13.53 10.54
C ASP A 296 -16.79 12.82 9.41
N LEU A 297 -17.81 13.49 8.83
CA LEU A 297 -18.69 12.95 7.80
C LEU A 297 -17.93 12.42 6.57
N PRO A 298 -16.91 13.10 6.01
CA PRO A 298 -16.21 12.57 4.85
C PRO A 298 -15.46 11.26 5.17
N ASP A 299 -14.86 11.15 6.35
CA ASP A 299 -14.13 9.95 6.78
C ASP A 299 -15.08 8.77 7.04
N VAL A 300 -16.29 9.05 7.54
CA VAL A 300 -17.38 8.05 7.64
C VAL A 300 -17.78 7.57 6.25
N ILE A 301 -18.03 8.48 5.29
CA ILE A 301 -18.44 8.09 3.93
C ILE A 301 -17.34 7.28 3.23
N VAL A 302 -16.06 7.67 3.36
CA VAL A 302 -14.93 6.88 2.82
C VAL A 302 -14.88 5.49 3.45
N SER A 303 -15.13 5.37 4.75
CA SER A 303 -15.13 4.08 5.44
C SER A 303 -16.28 3.18 4.97
N VAL A 304 -17.48 3.74 4.80
CA VAL A 304 -18.66 3.03 4.25
C VAL A 304 -18.40 2.61 2.79
N ALA A 305 -17.79 3.48 1.99
CA ALA A 305 -17.43 3.23 0.59
C ALA A 305 -16.43 2.05 0.43
N ARG A 306 -15.52 1.91 1.38
CA ARG A 306 -14.53 0.82 1.41
C ARG A 306 -15.15 -0.53 1.78
N ASN A 307 -16.25 -0.54 2.52
CA ASN A 307 -16.96 -1.75 2.94
C ASN A 307 -17.58 -2.49 1.73
N PRO A 308 -17.39 -3.83 1.59
CA PRO A 308 -17.95 -4.62 0.48
C PRO A 308 -19.48 -4.56 0.35
N HIS A 309 -20.20 -4.36 1.45
CA HIS A 309 -21.66 -4.25 1.48
C HIS A 309 -22.15 -2.80 1.59
N GLY A 310 -21.25 -1.84 1.88
CA GLY A 310 -21.56 -0.43 2.09
C GLY A 310 -21.33 0.46 0.86
N PHE A 311 -20.57 0.01 -0.14
CA PHE A 311 -20.13 0.88 -1.24
C PHE A 311 -21.31 1.53 -2.01
N LYS A 312 -22.35 0.75 -2.36
CA LYS A 312 -23.54 1.24 -3.05
C LYS A 312 -24.33 2.24 -2.20
N LEU A 313 -24.44 1.98 -0.90
CA LEU A 313 -25.11 2.87 0.05
C LEU A 313 -24.39 4.21 0.17
N ALA A 314 -23.05 4.20 0.25
CA ALA A 314 -22.27 5.43 0.25
C ALA A 314 -22.43 6.22 -1.06
N TRP A 315 -22.50 5.53 -2.20
CA TRP A 315 -22.72 6.16 -3.50
C TRP A 315 -24.09 6.82 -3.61
N ASP A 316 -25.15 6.09 -3.23
CA ASP A 316 -26.52 6.61 -3.22
C ASP A 316 -26.66 7.79 -2.26
N PHE A 317 -26.09 7.69 -1.05
CA PHE A 317 -26.08 8.77 -0.08
C PHE A 317 -25.41 10.04 -0.61
N LEU A 318 -24.25 9.90 -1.25
CA LEU A 318 -23.51 11.01 -1.85
C LEU A 318 -24.29 11.69 -2.98
N ARG A 319 -24.95 10.91 -3.85
CA ARG A 319 -25.81 11.46 -4.92
C ARG A 319 -26.99 12.24 -4.35
N THR A 320 -27.68 11.66 -3.36
CA THR A 320 -28.88 12.29 -2.76
C THR A 320 -28.54 13.57 -2.00
N HIS A 321 -27.38 13.66 -1.35
CA HIS A 321 -27.04 14.77 -0.45
C HIS A 321 -25.93 15.68 -1.00
N TRP A 322 -25.60 15.57 -2.29
CA TRP A 322 -24.47 16.24 -2.94
C TRP A 322 -24.42 17.76 -2.68
N HIS A 323 -25.55 18.45 -2.87
CA HIS A 323 -25.62 19.89 -2.66
C HIS A 323 -25.34 20.29 -1.21
N THR A 324 -25.90 19.55 -0.25
CA THR A 324 -25.69 19.77 1.19
C THR A 324 -24.24 19.49 1.59
N LEU A 325 -23.64 18.43 1.05
CA LEU A 325 -22.23 18.08 1.28
C LEU A 325 -21.29 19.16 0.76
N ILE A 326 -21.48 19.65 -0.47
CA ILE A 326 -20.65 20.73 -1.03
C ILE A 326 -20.77 22.02 -0.21
N GLN A 327 -21.99 22.38 0.20
CA GLN A 327 -22.20 23.60 0.98
C GLN A 327 -21.55 23.54 2.36
N LYS A 328 -21.60 22.38 3.02
CA LYS A 328 -21.00 22.17 4.35
C LYS A 328 -19.47 21.96 4.30
N SER A 329 -18.93 21.39 3.23
CA SER A 329 -17.51 21.00 3.12
C SER A 329 -16.62 22.01 2.36
N LYS A 330 -16.91 23.32 2.43
CA LYS A 330 -16.21 24.37 1.64
C LYS A 330 -14.68 24.36 1.74
N SER A 331 -14.07 23.81 2.81
CA SER A 331 -12.61 23.65 2.98
C SER A 331 -12.07 22.22 2.80
N GLU A 332 -12.91 21.18 2.67
CA GLU A 332 -12.51 19.77 2.63
C GLU A 332 -12.76 19.10 1.26
N LYS A 333 -12.60 19.84 0.16
CA LYS A 333 -12.79 19.34 -1.22
C LYS A 333 -11.93 18.09 -1.54
N ILE A 334 -10.76 17.97 -0.91
CA ILE A 334 -9.86 16.81 -1.04
C ILE A 334 -10.53 15.52 -0.55
N LYS A 335 -11.31 15.57 0.55
CA LYS A 335 -11.97 14.37 1.08
C LYS A 335 -13.13 13.91 0.20
N ILE A 336 -13.85 14.85 -0.44
CA ILE A 336 -14.89 14.52 -1.43
C ILE A 336 -14.28 13.86 -2.67
N PHE A 337 -13.14 14.36 -3.15
CA PHE A 337 -12.41 13.75 -4.27
C PHE A 337 -11.99 12.31 -3.94
N LEU A 338 -11.51 12.04 -2.72
CA LEU A 338 -11.19 10.69 -2.27
C LEU A 338 -12.41 9.76 -2.31
N ILE A 339 -13.60 10.22 -1.89
CA ILE A 339 -14.82 9.41 -1.95
C ILE A 339 -15.12 8.96 -3.39
N ILE A 340 -15.05 9.89 -4.35
CA ILE A 340 -15.29 9.58 -5.77
C ILE A 340 -14.23 8.60 -6.29
N PHE A 341 -12.96 8.82 -5.96
CA PHE A 341 -11.84 7.97 -6.37
C PHE A 341 -11.96 6.53 -5.86
N TYR A 342 -12.43 6.32 -4.62
CA TYR A 342 -12.64 4.97 -4.07
C TYR A 342 -13.83 4.22 -4.69
N GLN A 343 -14.79 4.93 -5.30
CA GLN A 343 -16.00 4.34 -5.87
C GLN A 343 -15.84 3.98 -7.36
N MET A 344 -15.07 4.76 -8.12
CA MET A 344 -14.89 4.61 -9.57
C MET A 344 -14.42 3.21 -10.03
N PRO A 345 -13.41 2.57 -9.41
CA PRO A 345 -12.92 1.26 -9.88
C PRO A 345 -13.91 0.12 -9.67
N LYS A 346 -14.82 0.23 -8.68
CA LYS A 346 -15.80 -0.81 -8.35
C LYS A 346 -17.05 -0.71 -9.22
N LEU A 347 -17.44 0.50 -9.61
CA LEU A 347 -18.57 0.76 -10.52
C LEU A 347 -18.29 0.27 -11.95
N CYS A 348 -17.03 0.27 -12.40
CA CYS A 348 -16.66 -0.24 -13.72
C CYS A 348 -16.92 -1.75 -13.93
N SER A 349 -17.23 -2.52 -12.87
CA SER A 349 -17.55 -3.95 -12.96
C SER A 349 -19.03 -4.25 -13.17
N GLN A 350 -19.93 -3.27 -13.00
CA GLN A 350 -21.37 -3.45 -13.17
C GLN A 350 -21.92 -2.28 -14.00
N THR A 351 -21.94 -2.46 -15.32
CA THR A 351 -22.75 -1.68 -16.29
C THR A 351 -22.72 -0.16 -16.12
N GLU A 352 -21.77 0.50 -16.80
CA GLU A 352 -21.84 1.86 -17.41
C GLU A 352 -20.42 2.37 -17.69
N CYS A 353 -19.72 1.74 -18.65
CA CYS A 353 -18.50 2.32 -19.26
C CYS A 353 -18.81 2.99 -20.62
N HIS A 354 -20.04 3.44 -20.83
CA HIS A 354 -20.36 4.38 -21.89
C HIS A 354 -20.69 5.70 -21.24
N VAL A 355 -20.21 6.79 -21.83
CA VAL A 355 -20.27 8.19 -21.35
C VAL A 355 -19.11 8.58 -20.46
N LEU A 356 -17.90 8.58 -21.02
CA LEU A 356 -16.95 9.69 -20.92
C LEU A 356 -16.10 9.69 -22.21
N ASP A 357 -16.74 10.10 -23.32
CA ASP A 357 -16.08 10.65 -24.50
C ASP A 357 -16.40 12.15 -24.58
#